data_AF-A0ABD1PQF8-F1
#
_entry.id   AF-A0ABD1PQF8-F1
#
_cell.length_a   1.000
_cell.length_b   1.000
_cell.length_c   1.000
_cell.angle_alpha   90.00
_cell.angle_beta   90.00
_cell.angle_gamma   90.00
#
_symmetry.space_group_name_H-M   'P 1'
#
loop_
_entity.id
_entity.type
_entity.pdbx_description
1 polymer ?
#
loop_
_entity_poly.entity_id
_entity_poly.type
_entity_poly.pdbx_seq_one_letter_code
_entity_poly.pdbx_strand_id
1 'polypeptide(L)'
;MDIEDSNNTLITRCNINTGDDAICPKTYTGPLYNLTATNCWIRTKSSAIKLGSASWYAFKGLVFDNITIVESHRGLGFQIRDGGNVSDITFSNINISTRYYDPSWWGRAEPIYVTTCPRDNNSKAGSISNLQFVNITANSENGIFLSGSKGGVLSNLKFLNVNLTYTRWTNYADGLVDYRPGCQGLVNHSTAGFMMEHIDGLDIENVKMRWSEEKTGQWNNPLDFRPSTVNNISLLNFYSDLYIQ
;
A
#
# COMPACT_ATOMS: atom_id res chain seq x y z
N MET A 1 -9.83 -11.87 -7.87
CA MET A 1 -11.27 -11.61 -7.70
C MET A 1 -11.47 -10.14 -7.94
N ASP A 2 -12.19 -9.78 -9.00
CA ASP A 2 -12.62 -8.40 -9.22
C ASP A 2 -13.99 -8.22 -8.59
N ILE A 3 -14.12 -7.21 -7.72
CA ILE A 3 -15.41 -6.83 -7.11
C ILE A 3 -15.75 -5.48 -7.68
N GLU A 4 -16.78 -5.42 -8.51
CA GLU A 4 -17.09 -4.24 -9.32
C GLU A 4 -18.42 -3.64 -8.87
N ASP A 5 -18.44 -2.31 -8.64
CA ASP A 5 -19.66 -1.52 -8.44
C ASP A 5 -20.64 -2.09 -7.36
N SER A 6 -20.09 -2.79 -6.36
CA SER A 6 -20.86 -3.64 -5.46
C SER A 6 -21.14 -3.01 -4.10
N ASN A 7 -22.20 -3.45 -3.43
CA ASN A 7 -22.55 -3.02 -2.07
C ASN A 7 -22.83 -4.24 -1.18
N ASN A 8 -22.27 -4.26 0.03
CA ASN A 8 -22.42 -5.34 1.03
C ASN A 8 -21.82 -6.69 0.59
N THR A 9 -20.55 -6.69 0.19
CA THR A 9 -19.83 -7.90 -0.22
C THR A 9 -19.08 -8.53 0.96
N LEU A 10 -19.19 -9.85 1.14
CA LEU A 10 -18.43 -10.60 2.12
C LEU A 10 -17.54 -11.66 1.45
N ILE A 11 -16.24 -11.61 1.73
CA ILE A 11 -15.25 -12.62 1.32
C ILE A 11 -14.67 -13.22 2.60
N THR A 12 -14.69 -14.53 2.77
CA THR A 12 -14.15 -15.13 3.99
C THR A 12 -13.60 -16.53 3.79
N ARG A 13 -12.53 -16.87 4.53
CA ARG A 13 -11.94 -18.22 4.57
C ARG A 13 -11.44 -18.70 3.20
N CYS A 14 -10.82 -17.81 2.44
CA CYS A 14 -10.28 -18.12 1.12
C CYS A 14 -8.77 -18.38 1.17
N ASN A 15 -8.30 -19.31 0.34
CA ASN A 15 -6.90 -19.47 -0.04
C ASN A 15 -6.75 -19.06 -1.51
N ILE A 16 -5.96 -18.01 -1.78
CA ILE A 16 -5.82 -17.43 -3.12
C ILE A 16 -4.35 -17.45 -3.52
N ASN A 17 -4.03 -18.14 -4.62
CA ASN A 17 -2.70 -18.18 -5.21
C ASN A 17 -2.82 -17.86 -6.71
N THR A 18 -2.34 -16.70 -7.14
CA THR A 18 -2.59 -16.18 -8.50
C THR A 18 -1.38 -15.43 -9.07
N GLY A 19 -1.41 -15.14 -10.37
CA GLY A 19 -0.41 -14.28 -11.01
C GLY A 19 -0.70 -12.79 -10.83
N ASP A 20 -1.95 -12.38 -11.00
CA ASP A 20 -2.39 -10.99 -10.93
C ASP A 20 -3.03 -10.67 -9.56
N ASP A 21 -3.69 -9.52 -9.42
CA ASP A 21 -4.26 -9.07 -8.15
C ASP A 21 -5.26 -10.07 -7.55
N ALA A 22 -5.14 -10.34 -6.24
CA ALA A 22 -5.92 -11.40 -5.59
C ALA A 22 -7.33 -10.94 -5.17
N ILE A 23 -7.46 -9.91 -4.34
CA ILE A 23 -8.73 -9.23 -4.03
C ILE A 23 -8.66 -7.81 -4.58
N CYS A 24 -9.43 -7.54 -5.64
CA CYS A 24 -9.33 -6.30 -6.40
C CYS A 24 -10.68 -5.58 -6.52
N PRO A 25 -11.08 -4.76 -5.53
CA PRO A 25 -12.23 -3.89 -5.66
C PRO A 25 -12.00 -2.84 -6.76
N LYS A 26 -12.97 -2.65 -7.65
CA LYS A 26 -12.97 -1.68 -8.74
C LYS A 26 -14.31 -0.96 -8.82
N THR A 27 -14.30 0.25 -9.36
CA THR A 27 -15.53 1.01 -9.64
C THR A 27 -15.50 1.50 -11.08
N TYR A 28 -16.43 1.04 -11.91
CA TYR A 28 -16.57 1.35 -13.34
C TYR A 28 -17.79 2.21 -13.62
N THR A 29 -18.96 1.80 -13.13
CA THR A 29 -20.25 2.44 -13.41
C THR A 29 -20.98 2.89 -12.15
N GLY A 30 -20.52 2.46 -10.98
CA GLY A 30 -21.10 2.82 -9.69
C GLY A 30 -20.08 2.76 -8.55
N PRO A 31 -20.44 3.27 -7.37
CA PRO A 31 -19.57 3.19 -6.20
C PRO A 31 -19.49 1.75 -5.66
N LEU A 32 -18.46 1.47 -4.87
CA LEU A 32 -18.30 0.23 -4.13
C LEU A 32 -18.30 0.49 -2.63
N TYR A 33 -19.28 -0.09 -1.93
CA TYR A 33 -19.52 0.13 -0.51
C TYR A 33 -19.55 -1.16 0.31
N ASN A 34 -19.15 -1.07 1.57
CA ASN A 34 -19.36 -2.13 2.57
C ASN A 34 -18.81 -3.51 2.15
N LEU A 35 -17.57 -3.56 1.64
CA LEU A 35 -16.88 -4.83 1.40
C LEU A 35 -16.09 -5.24 2.63
N THR A 36 -16.28 -6.48 3.07
CA THR A 36 -15.53 -7.09 4.17
C THR A 36 -14.82 -8.35 3.67
N ALA A 37 -13.51 -8.43 3.85
CA ALA A 37 -12.71 -9.61 3.56
C ALA A 37 -12.00 -10.10 4.84
N THR A 38 -12.22 -11.36 5.23
CA THR A 38 -11.69 -11.89 6.49
C THR A 38 -11.13 -13.31 6.42
N ASN A 39 -10.16 -13.62 7.28
CA ASN A 39 -9.64 -14.98 7.45
C ASN A 39 -9.07 -15.57 6.15
N CYS A 40 -8.30 -14.79 5.40
CA CYS A 40 -7.79 -15.19 4.09
C CYS A 40 -6.28 -15.43 4.10
N TRP A 41 -5.84 -16.36 3.25
CA TRP A 41 -4.44 -16.58 2.92
C TRP A 41 -4.21 -16.24 1.44
N ILE A 42 -3.20 -15.41 1.14
CA ILE A 42 -3.00 -14.83 -0.20
C ILE A 42 -1.52 -14.89 -0.61
N ARG A 43 -1.28 -15.35 -1.85
CA ARG A 43 0.00 -15.20 -2.58
C ARG A 43 -0.27 -14.72 -4.00
N THR A 44 0.47 -13.71 -4.47
CA THR A 44 0.36 -13.21 -5.84
C THR A 44 1.65 -12.60 -6.39
N LYS A 45 1.85 -12.65 -7.72
CA LYS A 45 2.94 -11.91 -8.40
C LYS A 45 2.61 -10.42 -8.65
N SER A 46 1.42 -9.96 -8.26
CA SER A 46 0.98 -8.56 -8.27
C SER A 46 0.61 -8.13 -6.83
N SER A 47 -0.58 -7.56 -6.60
CA SER A 47 -1.01 -7.04 -5.30
C SER A 47 -2.02 -7.95 -4.61
N ALA A 48 -1.76 -8.32 -3.36
CA ALA A 48 -2.64 -9.23 -2.61
C ALA A 48 -4.03 -8.62 -2.37
N ILE A 49 -4.08 -7.35 -1.98
CA ILE A 49 -5.31 -6.56 -1.99
C ILE A 49 -5.03 -5.29 -2.79
N LYS A 50 -5.93 -4.92 -3.71
CA LYS A 50 -5.75 -3.72 -4.52
C LYS A 50 -7.06 -3.01 -4.85
N LEU A 51 -7.22 -1.78 -4.38
CA LEU A 51 -8.31 -0.92 -4.84
C LEU A 51 -7.88 -0.25 -6.16
N GLY A 52 -8.67 -0.46 -7.22
CA GLY A 52 -8.43 0.12 -8.55
C GLY A 52 -7.74 -0.85 -9.56
N SER A 53 -7.07 -0.36 -10.60
CA SER A 53 -6.92 1.05 -10.96
C SER A 53 -8.19 1.71 -11.48
N ALA A 54 -9.16 0.91 -11.95
CA ALA A 54 -10.51 1.35 -12.27
C ALA A 54 -11.19 1.92 -11.01
N SER A 55 -11.31 3.24 -10.96
CA SER A 55 -11.61 4.00 -9.74
C SER A 55 -12.48 5.23 -10.03
N TRP A 56 -13.43 5.10 -10.95
CA TRP A 56 -14.26 6.22 -11.42
C TRP A 56 -15.27 6.72 -10.38
N TYR A 57 -15.63 5.88 -9.41
CA TYR A 57 -16.58 6.20 -8.36
C TYR A 57 -16.01 5.88 -6.98
N ALA A 58 -16.80 6.14 -5.95
CA ALA A 58 -16.31 6.08 -4.58
C ALA A 58 -16.08 4.65 -4.09
N PHE A 59 -15.02 4.45 -3.31
CA PHE A 59 -14.86 3.30 -2.43
C PHE A 59 -15.12 3.75 -0.99
N LYS A 60 -16.03 3.11 -0.26
CA LYS A 60 -16.33 3.52 1.12
C LYS A 60 -16.70 2.37 2.05
N GLY A 61 -16.12 2.36 3.25
CA GLY A 61 -16.47 1.42 4.30
C GLY A 61 -15.96 0.01 4.00
N LEU A 62 -14.67 -0.13 3.69
CA LEU A 62 -14.07 -1.44 3.40
C LEU A 62 -13.24 -1.91 4.59
N VAL A 63 -13.38 -3.20 4.93
CA VAL A 63 -12.69 -3.84 6.05
C VAL A 63 -11.97 -5.09 5.57
N PHE A 64 -10.68 -5.15 5.86
CA PHE A 64 -9.82 -6.29 5.58
C PHE A 64 -9.19 -6.74 6.90
N ASP A 65 -9.58 -7.91 7.40
CA ASP A 65 -9.20 -8.34 8.75
C ASP A 65 -8.72 -9.80 8.81
N ASN A 66 -7.71 -10.06 9.64
CA ASN A 66 -7.15 -11.41 9.83
C ASN A 66 -6.70 -12.05 8.51
N ILE A 67 -5.70 -11.46 7.86
CA ILE A 67 -5.20 -11.89 6.55
C ILE A 67 -3.71 -12.23 6.64
N THR A 68 -3.33 -13.34 6.01
CA THR A 68 -1.92 -13.71 5.81
C THR A 68 -1.57 -13.53 4.34
N ILE A 69 -0.63 -12.64 4.06
CA ILE A 69 -0.09 -12.37 2.72
C ILE A 69 1.32 -12.91 2.67
N VAL A 70 1.63 -13.75 1.68
CA VAL A 70 2.91 -14.46 1.60
C VAL A 70 3.57 -14.25 0.25
N GLU A 71 4.84 -13.86 0.29
CA GLU A 71 5.71 -13.66 -0.88
C GLU A 71 5.04 -12.89 -2.02
N SER A 72 4.21 -11.88 -1.73
CA SER A 72 3.49 -11.16 -2.79
C SER A 72 4.33 -9.99 -3.32
N HIS A 73 4.03 -9.48 -4.52
CA HIS A 73 4.77 -8.33 -5.02
C HIS A 73 4.36 -7.03 -4.30
N ARG A 74 3.08 -6.92 -3.96
CA ARG A 74 2.54 -5.92 -3.02
C ARG A 74 1.61 -6.58 -2.01
N GLY A 75 1.60 -6.03 -0.80
CA GLY A 75 0.66 -6.42 0.25
C GLY A 75 -0.68 -5.70 0.08
N LEU A 76 -0.76 -4.49 0.60
CA LEU A 76 -1.97 -3.67 0.63
C LEU A 76 -1.84 -2.49 -0.34
N GLY A 77 -2.63 -2.49 -1.40
CA GLY A 77 -2.48 -1.60 -2.54
C GLY A 77 -3.67 -0.67 -2.79
N PHE A 78 -3.37 0.58 -3.14
CA PHE A 78 -4.32 1.54 -3.73
C PHE A 78 -3.72 2.13 -5.00
N GLN A 79 -4.48 2.04 -6.08
CA GLN A 79 -4.19 2.70 -7.35
C GLN A 79 -5.39 3.55 -7.75
N ILE A 80 -5.56 4.71 -7.14
CA ILE A 80 -6.69 5.60 -7.45
C ILE A 80 -6.28 6.53 -8.59
N ARG A 81 -7.03 6.48 -9.69
CA ARG A 81 -6.64 7.05 -10.99
C ARG A 81 -7.73 7.85 -11.70
N ASP A 82 -9.01 7.62 -11.37
CA ASP A 82 -10.11 8.05 -12.22
C ASP A 82 -11.09 9.05 -11.56
N GLY A 83 -10.65 9.71 -10.49
CA GLY A 83 -11.41 10.77 -9.83
C GLY A 83 -12.38 10.31 -8.75
N GLY A 84 -12.59 9.01 -8.58
CA GLY A 84 -13.33 8.45 -7.46
C GLY A 84 -12.58 8.62 -6.14
N ASN A 85 -13.30 9.05 -5.10
CA ASN A 85 -12.73 9.22 -3.77
C ASN A 85 -12.77 7.92 -2.98
N VAL A 86 -11.77 7.71 -2.12
CA VAL A 86 -11.71 6.60 -1.17
C VAL A 86 -11.84 7.14 0.24
N SER A 87 -12.70 6.50 1.05
CA SER A 87 -12.86 6.89 2.44
C SER A 87 -13.20 5.69 3.33
N ASP A 88 -12.82 5.77 4.60
CA ASP A 88 -13.23 4.82 5.64
C ASP A 88 -12.81 3.38 5.34
N ILE A 89 -11.50 3.16 5.25
CA ILE A 89 -10.90 1.85 4.94
C ILE A 89 -10.06 1.39 6.13
N THR A 90 -10.26 0.15 6.55
CA THR A 90 -9.51 -0.45 7.66
C THR A 90 -8.84 -1.75 7.22
N PHE A 91 -7.54 -1.83 7.47
CA PHE A 91 -6.75 -3.06 7.43
C PHE A 91 -6.33 -3.41 8.84
N SER A 92 -6.72 -4.57 9.34
CA SER A 92 -6.41 -5.00 10.71
C SER A 92 -5.93 -6.44 10.81
N ASN A 93 -5.01 -6.69 11.75
CA ASN A 93 -4.54 -8.03 12.08
C ASN A 93 -3.96 -8.77 10.86
N ILE A 94 -2.95 -8.18 10.21
CA ILE A 94 -2.40 -8.69 8.95
C ILE A 94 -0.92 -9.05 9.09
N ASN A 95 -0.55 -10.25 8.65
CA ASN A 95 0.84 -10.66 8.48
C ASN A 95 1.20 -10.61 7.00
N ILE A 96 2.30 -9.95 6.66
CA ILE A 96 2.70 -9.66 5.28
C ILE A 96 4.12 -10.15 5.02
N SER A 97 4.33 -10.86 3.93
CA SER A 97 5.64 -11.01 3.29
C SER A 97 5.56 -10.55 1.85
N THR A 98 6.43 -9.61 1.47
CA THR A 98 6.52 -9.12 0.09
C THR A 98 7.94 -9.20 -0.44
N ARG A 99 8.05 -9.52 -1.73
CA ARG A 99 9.33 -9.69 -2.44
C ARG A 99 9.28 -9.09 -3.82
N TYR A 100 10.44 -8.80 -4.39
CA TYR A 100 10.53 -8.49 -5.79
C TYR A 100 10.24 -9.73 -6.64
N TYR A 101 9.57 -9.46 -7.75
CA TYR A 101 9.38 -10.37 -8.87
C TYR A 101 10.07 -9.83 -10.12
N ASP A 102 10.00 -10.60 -11.19
CA ASP A 102 10.50 -10.18 -12.51
C ASP A 102 9.95 -8.79 -12.89
N PRO A 103 10.77 -7.89 -13.49
CA PRO A 103 10.36 -6.52 -13.83
C PRO A 103 9.15 -6.41 -14.76
N SER A 104 8.77 -7.49 -15.44
CA SER A 104 7.52 -7.57 -16.21
C SER A 104 6.26 -7.43 -15.33
N TRP A 105 6.33 -7.83 -14.06
CA TRP A 105 5.23 -7.66 -13.10
C TRP A 105 5.20 -6.26 -12.50
N TRP A 106 4.00 -5.77 -12.21
CA TRP A 106 3.83 -4.49 -11.53
C TRP A 106 3.97 -4.71 -10.02
N GLY A 107 4.72 -3.83 -9.35
CA GLY A 107 5.20 -4.09 -7.99
C GLY A 107 6.66 -3.69 -7.83
N ARG A 108 7.01 -3.35 -6.59
CA ARG A 108 8.38 -3.14 -6.12
C ARG A 108 8.57 -3.69 -4.70
N ALA A 109 7.88 -4.77 -4.35
CA ALA A 109 7.95 -5.43 -3.03
C ALA A 109 7.35 -4.63 -1.85
N GLU A 110 6.48 -3.66 -2.10
CA GLU A 110 5.92 -2.79 -1.07
C GLU A 110 4.91 -3.54 -0.19
N PRO A 111 5.06 -3.56 1.16
CA PRO A 111 4.05 -4.16 2.03
C PRO A 111 2.76 -3.33 2.05
N ILE A 112 2.88 -2.01 1.94
CA ILE A 112 1.77 -1.06 1.83
C ILE A 112 2.12 -0.03 0.75
N TYR A 113 1.20 0.13 -0.20
CA TYR A 113 1.35 0.98 -1.38
C TYR A 113 0.05 1.78 -1.56
N VAL A 114 0.10 3.09 -1.30
CA VAL A 114 -1.08 3.97 -1.40
C VAL A 114 -0.76 5.07 -2.39
N THR A 115 -1.43 5.07 -3.54
CA THR A 115 -1.17 6.08 -4.57
C THR A 115 -2.44 6.69 -5.14
N THR A 116 -2.41 8.00 -5.36
CA THR A 116 -3.42 8.71 -6.14
C THR A 116 -2.81 9.75 -7.06
N CYS A 117 -3.21 9.71 -8.32
CA CYS A 117 -2.81 10.63 -9.38
C CYS A 117 -3.72 10.37 -10.60
N PRO A 118 -3.90 11.30 -11.54
CA PRO A 118 -4.81 11.06 -12.67
C PRO A 118 -4.26 9.95 -13.60
N ARG A 119 -5.14 9.10 -14.14
CA ARG A 119 -4.79 8.05 -15.12
C ARG A 119 -4.05 8.63 -16.33
N ASP A 120 -4.58 9.73 -16.84
CA ASP A 120 -4.13 10.46 -18.03
C ASP A 120 -4.53 11.94 -17.92
N ASN A 121 -4.23 12.73 -18.95
CA ASN A 121 -4.50 14.17 -18.98
C ASN A 121 -6.00 14.55 -18.93
N ASN A 122 -6.90 13.60 -19.20
CA ASN A 122 -8.35 13.84 -19.20
C ASN A 122 -9.02 13.36 -17.90
N SER A 123 -8.28 12.61 -17.08
CA SER A 123 -8.76 12.05 -15.82
C SER A 123 -8.47 13.00 -14.66
N LYS A 124 -9.30 12.94 -13.61
CA LYS A 124 -9.07 13.68 -12.37
C LYS A 124 -8.38 12.79 -11.33
N ALA A 125 -7.60 13.38 -10.44
CA ALA A 125 -7.13 12.67 -9.25
C ALA A 125 -8.28 12.53 -8.25
N GLY A 126 -8.39 11.36 -7.61
CA GLY A 126 -9.27 11.14 -6.46
C GLY A 126 -8.54 11.40 -5.15
N SER A 127 -9.25 11.70 -4.07
CA SER A 127 -8.67 11.79 -2.72
C SER A 127 -8.81 10.46 -1.97
N ILE A 128 -7.93 10.22 -0.99
CA ILE A 128 -8.01 9.07 -0.08
C ILE A 128 -8.05 9.62 1.33
N SER A 129 -9.05 9.24 2.12
CA SER A 129 -9.20 9.72 3.49
C SER A 129 -9.57 8.63 4.49
N ASN A 130 -9.30 8.85 5.77
CA ASN A 130 -9.69 7.96 6.87
C ASN A 130 -9.23 6.51 6.62
N LEU A 131 -7.91 6.34 6.46
CA LEU A 131 -7.28 5.06 6.17
C LEU A 131 -6.53 4.56 7.40
N GLN A 132 -6.88 3.37 7.87
CA GLN A 132 -6.32 2.79 9.10
C GLN A 132 -5.59 1.47 8.82
N PHE A 133 -4.38 1.37 9.34
CA PHE A 133 -3.53 0.18 9.35
C PHE A 133 -3.24 -0.21 10.80
N VAL A 134 -3.84 -1.30 11.28
CA VAL A 134 -3.85 -1.64 12.72
C VAL A 134 -3.33 -3.07 12.93
N ASN A 135 -2.39 -3.25 13.86
CA ASN A 135 -1.82 -4.57 14.19
C ASN A 135 -1.29 -5.30 12.94
N ILE A 136 -0.30 -4.70 12.28
CA ILE A 136 0.32 -5.26 11.06
C ILE A 136 1.76 -5.66 11.35
N THR A 137 2.14 -6.86 10.93
CA THR A 137 3.55 -7.28 10.90
C THR A 137 3.95 -7.57 9.46
N ALA A 138 5.04 -6.98 8.98
CA ALA A 138 5.53 -7.20 7.62
C ALA A 138 7.02 -7.53 7.57
N ASN A 139 7.40 -8.49 6.73
CA ASN A 139 8.78 -8.67 6.25
C ASN A 139 8.81 -8.38 4.74
N SER A 140 9.49 -7.33 4.33
CA SER A 140 9.42 -6.85 2.95
C SER A 140 10.79 -6.50 2.36
N GLU A 141 10.90 -6.68 1.05
CA GLU A 141 12.04 -6.20 0.28
C GLU A 141 11.90 -4.73 -0.17
N ASN A 142 10.93 -3.97 0.33
CA ASN A 142 10.86 -2.52 0.14
C ASN A 142 10.03 -1.84 1.23
N GLY A 143 10.07 -0.51 1.27
CA GLY A 143 9.33 0.34 2.17
C GLY A 143 7.85 0.50 1.85
N ILE A 144 7.17 1.20 2.76
CA ILE A 144 5.81 1.71 2.57
C ILE A 144 5.90 2.92 1.64
N PHE A 145 5.02 2.96 0.64
CA PHE A 145 4.95 4.07 -0.30
C PHE A 145 3.59 4.76 -0.22
N LEU A 146 3.59 6.02 0.23
CA LEU A 146 2.41 6.87 0.39
C LEU A 146 2.55 8.09 -0.52
N SER A 147 1.91 8.04 -1.67
CA SER A 147 2.00 9.08 -2.69
C SER A 147 0.62 9.62 -3.04
N GLY A 148 0.28 10.76 -2.46
CA GLY A 148 -0.81 11.58 -2.96
C GLY A 148 -0.40 12.34 -4.22
N SER A 149 -1.30 13.20 -4.69
CA SER A 149 -0.99 14.19 -5.72
C SER A 149 -1.58 15.54 -5.35
N LYS A 150 -1.15 16.60 -6.04
CA LYS A 150 -1.69 17.96 -5.87
C LYS A 150 -3.23 18.03 -5.97
N GLY A 151 -3.84 17.18 -6.81
CA GLY A 151 -5.29 17.10 -6.98
C GLY A 151 -5.99 16.02 -6.16
N GLY A 152 -5.23 15.21 -5.42
CA GLY A 152 -5.72 14.06 -4.67
C GLY A 152 -4.83 13.83 -3.45
N VAL A 153 -5.11 14.52 -2.35
CA VAL A 153 -4.31 14.41 -1.12
C VAL A 153 -4.68 13.13 -0.37
N LEU A 154 -3.70 12.53 0.31
CA LEU A 154 -3.91 11.48 1.30
C LEU A 154 -4.20 12.16 2.65
N SER A 155 -5.37 11.97 3.24
CA SER A 155 -5.75 12.69 4.47
C SER A 155 -6.18 11.77 5.60
N ASN A 156 -5.78 12.07 6.84
CA ASN A 156 -6.14 11.27 8.02
C ASN A 156 -5.76 9.78 7.85
N LEU A 157 -4.47 9.52 7.71
CA LEU A 157 -3.88 8.19 7.67
C LEU A 157 -3.41 7.81 9.08
N LYS A 158 -3.75 6.60 9.54
CA LYS A 158 -3.32 6.10 10.85
C LYS A 158 -2.62 4.76 10.74
N PHE A 159 -1.43 4.67 11.31
CA PHE A 159 -0.70 3.43 11.55
C PHE A 159 -0.65 3.19 13.06
N LEU A 160 -1.18 2.06 13.52
CA LEU A 160 -1.24 1.70 14.93
C LEU A 160 -0.72 0.27 15.14
N ASN A 161 0.29 0.12 16.00
CA ASN A 161 0.90 -1.17 16.33
C ASN A 161 1.43 -1.90 15.08
N VAL A 162 2.39 -1.28 14.37
CA VAL A 162 2.94 -1.82 13.12
C VAL A 162 4.41 -2.21 13.29
N ASN A 163 4.75 -3.44 12.93
CA ASN A 163 6.12 -3.96 12.98
C ASN A 163 6.61 -4.28 11.57
N LEU A 164 7.67 -3.61 11.13
CA LEU A 164 8.23 -3.74 9.80
C LEU A 164 9.67 -4.24 9.90
N THR A 165 9.97 -5.33 9.19
CA THR A 165 11.33 -5.82 8.97
C THR A 165 11.63 -5.71 7.49
N TYR A 166 12.72 -5.04 7.16
CA TYR A 166 13.22 -4.85 5.80
C TYR A 166 14.38 -5.79 5.59
N THR A 167 14.19 -6.79 4.74
CA THR A 167 15.22 -7.79 4.41
C THR A 167 15.31 -7.91 2.91
N ARG A 168 16.51 -8.13 2.37
CA ARG A 168 16.70 -8.45 0.95
C ARG A 168 17.08 -9.91 0.83
N TRP A 169 16.37 -10.64 -0.03
CA TRP A 169 16.59 -12.07 -0.23
C TRP A 169 16.39 -12.51 -1.69
N THR A 170 15.97 -11.59 -2.58
CA THR A 170 15.92 -11.81 -4.02
C THR A 170 17.03 -11.08 -4.74
N ASN A 171 17.40 -11.59 -5.93
CA ASN A 171 18.45 -11.02 -6.78
C ASN A 171 17.92 -9.99 -7.79
N TYR A 172 16.68 -9.53 -7.65
CA TYR A 172 16.11 -8.50 -8.53
C TYR A 172 16.63 -7.11 -8.13
N ALA A 173 16.80 -6.21 -9.10
CA ALA A 173 17.23 -4.84 -8.84
C ALA A 173 16.16 -4.05 -8.08
N ASP A 174 16.60 -3.20 -7.14
CA ASP A 174 15.79 -2.25 -6.37
C ASP A 174 15.97 -0.81 -6.89
N GLY A 175 15.65 0.21 -6.06
CA GLY A 175 15.89 1.62 -6.38
C GLY A 175 14.83 2.27 -7.27
N LEU A 176 13.67 1.64 -7.42
CA LEU A 176 12.55 2.14 -8.20
C LEU A 176 11.27 2.18 -7.36
N VAL A 177 10.51 3.25 -7.52
CA VAL A 177 9.09 3.32 -7.14
C VAL A 177 8.23 3.29 -8.39
N ASP A 178 7.01 2.78 -8.26
CA ASP A 178 6.14 2.48 -9.39
C ASP A 178 4.84 3.28 -9.29
N TYR A 179 4.68 4.28 -10.16
CA TYR A 179 3.49 5.13 -10.24
C TYR A 179 2.44 4.63 -11.23
N ARG A 180 2.70 3.52 -11.94
CA ARG A 180 1.78 2.98 -12.96
C ARG A 180 0.44 2.54 -12.34
N PRO A 181 -0.66 2.49 -13.14
CA PRO A 181 -0.78 3.06 -14.47
C PRO A 181 -0.87 4.58 -14.40
N GLY A 182 -0.49 5.25 -15.48
CA GLY A 182 -0.49 6.70 -15.56
C GLY A 182 0.67 7.36 -14.82
N CYS A 183 0.52 8.65 -14.58
CA CYS A 183 1.41 9.44 -13.72
C CYS A 183 2.85 9.45 -14.26
N GLN A 184 3.83 8.90 -13.53
CA GLN A 184 5.26 8.99 -13.88
C GLN A 184 5.90 7.66 -14.30
N GLY A 185 5.13 6.58 -14.40
CA GLY A 185 5.70 5.27 -14.72
C GLY A 185 6.61 4.74 -13.60
N LEU A 186 7.80 4.27 -13.94
CA LEU A 186 8.81 3.85 -12.97
C LEU A 186 9.81 5.00 -12.74
N VAL A 187 10.05 5.33 -11.48
CA VAL A 187 10.89 6.48 -11.10
C VAL A 187 12.01 6.00 -10.19
N ASN A 188 13.23 6.44 -10.47
CA ASN A 188 14.39 6.20 -9.61
C ASN A 188 14.17 6.87 -8.25
N HIS A 189 14.39 6.11 -7.18
CA HIS A 189 14.23 6.60 -5.83
C HIS A 189 15.10 5.81 -4.86
N SER A 190 15.66 6.48 -3.86
CA SER A 190 16.32 5.80 -2.76
C SER A 190 15.28 5.10 -1.89
N THR A 191 15.56 3.86 -1.49
CA THR A 191 14.62 3.12 -0.63
C THR A 191 14.59 3.73 0.77
N ALA A 192 13.38 4.02 1.26
CA ALA A 192 13.15 4.41 2.64
C ALA A 192 12.04 3.57 3.24
N GLY A 193 11.98 3.46 4.56
CA GLY A 193 10.98 2.62 5.19
C GLY A 193 9.54 3.17 5.09
N PHE A 194 9.37 4.49 5.17
CA PHE A 194 8.21 5.23 4.67
C PHE A 194 8.68 6.26 3.64
N MET A 195 8.07 6.26 2.47
CA MET A 195 8.26 7.27 1.42
C MET A 195 6.95 8.04 1.26
N MET A 196 7.00 9.37 1.40
CA MET A 196 5.81 10.19 1.61
C MET A 196 5.78 11.45 0.76
N GLU A 197 4.63 11.70 0.12
CA GLU A 197 4.31 12.94 -0.59
C GLU A 197 2.81 13.20 -0.60
N HIS A 198 2.42 14.49 -0.61
CA HIS A 198 1.03 14.94 -0.71
C HIS A 198 0.09 14.34 0.35
N ILE A 199 0.47 14.48 1.62
CA ILE A 199 -0.27 13.97 2.79
C ILE A 199 -0.68 15.13 3.69
N ASP A 200 -1.89 15.07 4.22
CA ASP A 200 -2.42 15.99 5.23
C ASP A 200 -3.08 15.22 6.38
N GLY A 201 -2.33 14.99 7.45
CA GLY A 201 -2.78 14.16 8.57
C GLY A 201 -2.22 12.74 8.46
N LEU A 202 -1.13 12.49 9.17
CA LEU A 202 -0.51 11.18 9.32
C LEU A 202 -0.18 10.93 10.79
N ASP A 203 -0.88 9.97 11.39
CA ASP A 203 -0.67 9.54 12.76
C ASP A 203 0.01 8.17 12.77
N ILE A 204 1.20 8.11 13.36
CA ILE A 204 1.99 6.89 13.51
C ILE A 204 2.18 6.62 15.00
N GLU A 205 1.61 5.51 15.48
CA GLU A 205 1.56 5.15 16.90
C GLU A 205 2.04 3.72 17.09
N ASN A 206 3.04 3.52 17.95
CA ASN A 206 3.65 2.22 18.27
C ASN A 206 4.14 1.50 17.00
N VAL A 207 5.01 2.15 16.24
CA VAL A 207 5.58 1.58 15.01
C VAL A 207 7.06 1.29 15.19
N LYS A 208 7.47 0.08 14.84
CA LYS A 208 8.86 -0.37 14.91
C LYS A 208 9.33 -0.83 13.53
N MET A 209 10.44 -0.27 13.09
CA MET A 209 11.08 -0.53 11.80
C MET A 209 12.46 -1.11 12.02
N ARG A 210 12.81 -2.16 11.26
CA ARG A 210 14.08 -2.87 11.43
C ARG A 210 14.68 -3.22 10.09
N TRP A 211 15.98 -3.01 9.92
CA TRP A 211 16.70 -3.36 8.69
C TRP A 211 17.65 -4.51 8.94
N SER A 212 17.56 -5.57 8.12
CA SER A 212 18.53 -6.67 8.14
C SER A 212 19.92 -6.17 7.72
N GLU A 213 20.98 -6.64 8.37
CA GLU A 213 22.37 -6.17 8.18
C GLU A 213 22.97 -6.48 6.79
N GLU A 214 22.25 -7.19 5.91
CA GLU A 214 22.81 -7.58 4.61
C GLU A 214 23.01 -6.38 3.67
N LYS A 215 24.30 -6.21 3.28
CA LYS A 215 24.92 -5.28 2.33
C LYS A 215 24.00 -4.70 1.24
N THR A 216 23.16 -3.74 1.60
CA THR A 216 22.54 -2.84 0.65
C THR A 216 22.99 -1.43 0.97
N GLY A 217 23.92 -0.91 0.15
CA GLY A 217 24.28 0.49 0.22
C GLY A 217 23.02 1.33 0.00
N GLN A 218 22.71 2.21 0.93
CA GLN A 218 21.59 3.18 0.92
C GLN A 218 20.26 2.76 1.60
N TRP A 219 20.15 1.58 2.20
CA TRP A 219 18.96 1.14 2.95
C TRP A 219 19.01 1.53 4.44
N ASN A 220 19.01 2.82 4.74
CA ASN A 220 19.09 3.28 6.12
C ASN A 220 18.27 4.54 6.41
N ASN A 221 17.31 4.88 5.54
CA ASN A 221 16.41 6.01 5.77
C ASN A 221 15.06 5.51 6.30
N PRO A 222 14.69 5.79 7.56
CA PRO A 222 13.37 5.44 8.08
C PRO A 222 12.25 6.22 7.38
N LEU A 223 12.44 7.52 7.17
CA LEU A 223 11.39 8.42 6.69
C LEU A 223 11.93 9.30 5.55
N ASP A 224 11.34 9.18 4.37
CA ASP A 224 11.61 10.06 3.23
C ASP A 224 10.39 10.93 2.95
N PHE A 225 10.60 12.23 3.00
CA PHE A 225 9.58 13.25 2.78
C PHE A 225 9.95 14.07 1.56
N ARG A 226 8.99 14.36 0.69
CA ARG A 226 9.13 15.48 -0.24
C ARG A 226 8.72 16.77 0.46
N PRO A 227 9.69 17.61 0.90
CA PRO A 227 9.39 18.78 1.73
C PRO A 227 8.43 19.70 0.97
N SER A 228 7.45 20.30 1.67
CA SER A 228 6.32 21.11 1.15
C SER A 228 5.03 20.38 0.74
N THR A 229 5.01 19.03 0.74
CA THR A 229 3.78 18.30 0.38
C THR A 229 3.22 17.41 1.50
N VAL A 230 3.92 17.31 2.63
CA VAL A 230 3.51 16.47 3.76
C VAL A 230 3.29 17.35 4.98
N ASN A 231 2.07 17.34 5.52
CA ASN A 231 1.63 18.21 6.61
C ASN A 231 0.92 17.40 7.71
N ASN A 232 0.84 17.98 8.91
CA ASN A 232 0.11 17.44 10.06
C ASN A 232 0.51 16.00 10.41
N ILE A 233 1.78 15.80 10.76
CA ILE A 233 2.33 14.50 11.14
C ILE A 233 2.46 14.40 12.66
N SER A 234 2.04 13.27 13.22
CA SER A 234 2.28 12.87 14.61
C SER A 234 2.99 11.53 14.66
N LEU A 235 4.08 11.45 15.43
CA LEU A 235 4.83 10.22 15.68
C LEU A 235 4.87 9.97 17.19
N LEU A 236 4.26 8.88 17.65
CA LEU A 236 4.27 8.45 19.04
C LEU A 236 4.82 7.02 19.14
N ASN A 237 5.85 6.81 19.95
CA ASN A 237 6.51 5.50 20.09
C ASN A 237 6.95 4.92 18.73
N PHE A 238 7.66 5.73 17.95
CA PHE A 238 8.26 5.35 16.68
C PHE A 238 9.72 4.93 16.90
N TYR A 239 10.09 3.73 16.45
CA TYR A 239 11.42 3.15 16.65
C TYR A 239 12.00 2.66 15.31
N SER A 240 13.29 2.95 15.09
CA SER A 240 14.06 2.44 13.95
C SER A 240 15.35 1.79 14.45
N ASP A 241 15.51 0.49 14.22
CA ASP A 241 16.64 -0.31 14.73
C ASP A 241 17.28 -1.15 13.62
N LEU A 242 18.44 -1.75 13.90
CA LEU A 242 18.96 -2.86 13.10
C LEU A 242 18.27 -4.18 13.50
N TYR A 243 18.08 -5.07 12.54
CA TYR A 243 17.59 -6.42 12.76
C TYR A 243 18.79 -7.38 12.86
N ILE A 244 19.19 -7.69 14.09
CA ILE A 244 20.22 -8.69 14.38
C ILE A 244 19.50 -10.04 14.51
N GLN A 245 19.79 -10.98 13.62
CA GLN A 245 19.26 -12.36 13.68
C GLN A 245 19.89 -13.17 14.80
#